data_AF-A0A7M3M958-F1
#
_entry.id   AF-A0A7M3M958-F1
#
_cell.length_a   1.000
_cell.length_b   1.000
_cell.length_c   1.000
_cell.angle_alpha   90.00
_cell.angle_beta   90.00
_cell.angle_gamma   90.00
#
_symmetry.space_group_name_H-M   'P 1'
#
loop_
_entity.id
_entity.type
_entity.pdbx_description
1 polymer ?
#
loop_
_entity_poly.entity_id
_entity_poly.type
_entity_poly.pdbx_seq_one_letter_code
_entity_poly.pdbx_strand_id
1 'polypeptide(L)' 'MINVLIVDDDAMVADLNRLYVNRVEGFSCCGVA' A
#
# COMPACT_ATOMS: atom_id res chain seq x y z
N MET A 1 11.92 -5.30 -7.03
CA MET A 1 10.70 -4.46 -6.96
C MET A 1 9.54 -5.38 -6.68
N ILE A 2 8.93 -5.25 -5.51
CA ILE A 2 7.83 -6.07 -5.02
C ILE A 2 6.57 -5.21 -5.13
N ASN A 3 5.60 -5.69 -5.90
CA ASN A 3 4.33 -5.00 -6.10
C ASN A 3 3.34 -5.43 -5.01
N VAL A 4 2.70 -4.45 -4.38
CA VAL A 4 1.74 -4.65 -3.29
C VAL A 4 0.38 -4.13 -3.72
N LEU A 5 -0.63 -4.99 -3.63
CA LEU A 5 -2.04 -4.60 -3.70
C LEU A 5 -2.56 -4.47 -2.26
N ILE A 6 -3.04 -3.29 -1.90
CA ILE A 6 -3.66 -3.06 -0.60
C ILE A 6 -5.15 -3.39 -0.75
N VAL A 7 -5.67 -4.28 0.09
CA VAL A 7 -7.11 -4.62 0.10
C VAL A 7 -7.65 -4.26 1.47
N ASP A 8 -8.49 -3.24 1.54
CA ASP A 8 -8.98 -2.67 2.80
C ASP A 8 -10.34 -1.99 2.59
N ASP A 9 -11.31 -2.23 3.46
CA ASP A 9 -12.66 -1.66 3.37
C ASP A 9 -12.73 -0.22 3.90
N ASP A 10 -11.73 0.19 4.70
CA ASP A 10 -11.59 1.55 5.20
C ASP A 10 -10.56 2.34 4.37
N ALA A 11 -11.03 3.40 3.71
CA ALA A 11 -10.18 4.26 2.88
C ALA A 11 -9.03 4.93 3.65
N MET A 12 -9.24 5.29 4.93
CA MET A 12 -8.20 5.90 5.75
C MET A 12 -7.09 4.89 6.09
N VAL A 13 -7.48 3.63 6.34
CA VAL A 13 -6.52 2.56 6.64
C VAL A 13 -5.74 2.17 5.39
N ALA A 14 -6.39 2.11 4.23
CA ALA A 14 -5.72 1.88 2.94
C ALA A 14 -4.65 2.93 2.63
N ASP A 15 -4.97 4.21 2.83
CA ASP A 15 -4.03 5.32 2.62
C ASP A 15 -2.86 5.25 3.60
N LEU A 16 -3.13 4.91 4.87
CA LEU A 16 -2.08 4.71 5.87
C LEU A 16 -1.14 3.56 5.49
N ASN A 17 -1.68 2.42 5.06
CA ASN A 17 -0.90 1.28 4.58
C ASN A 17 -0.06 1.63 3.35
N ARG A 18 -0.58 2.46 2.44
CA ARG A 18 0.17 2.96 1.29
C ARG A 18 1.39 3.77 1.72
N LEU A 19 1.25 4.62 2.74
CA LEU A 19 2.38 5.39 3.30
C LEU A 19 3.46 4.48 3.90
N TYR A 20 3.06 3.39 4.58
CA TYR A 20 4.02 2.43 5.12
C TYR A 20 4.73 1.64 4.03
N VAL A 21 4.00 1.13 3.03
CA VAL A 21 4.57 0.39 1.90
C VAL A 21 5.63 1.23 1.18
N ASN A 22 5.37 2.51 0.96
CA ASN A 22 6.32 3.41 0.29
C ASN A 22 7.57 3.74 1.11
N ARG A 23 7.61 3.43 2.41
CA ARG A 23 8.81 3.58 3.26
C ARG A 23 9.72 2.35 3.21
N VAL A 24 9.24 1.22 2.70
CA VAL A 24 10.01 -0.01 2.58
C VAL A 24 10.72 -0.02 1.24
N GLU A 25 12.06 0.02 1.26
CA GLU A 25 12.84 -0.02 0.02
C GLU A 25 12.55 -1.29 -0.80
N GLY A 26 12.38 -1.09 -2.10
CA GLY A 26 12.09 -2.17 -3.04
C GLY A 26 10.61 -2.56 -3.12
N PHE A 27 9.72 -1.96 -2.32
CA PHE A 27 8.28 -2.17 -2.37
C PHE A 27 7.59 -1.01 -3.11
N SER A 28 6.48 -1.30 -3.78
CA SER A 28 5.66 -0.29 -4.44
C SER A 28 4.18 -0.70 -4.40
N CYS A 29 3.32 0.21 -3.96
CA CYS A 29 1.87 0.01 -4.00
C CYS A 29 1.37 0.14 -5.45
N CYS A 30 0.86 -0.95 -6.02
CA CYS A 30 0.33 -1.00 -7.38
C CYS A 30 -1.17 -0.73 -7.47
N GLY A 31 -1.88 -0.71 -6.34
CA GLY A 31 -3.31 -0.43 -6.28
C GLY A 31 -3.87 -0.54 -4.87
N VAL A 32 -5.09 -0.03 -4.73
CA VAL A 32 -5.96 -0.21 -3.56
C VAL A 32 -7.27 -0.80 -4.07
N ALA A 33 -7.78 -1.84 -3.42
CA ALA A 33 -9.03 -2.52 -3.76
C ALA A 33 -9.94 -2.68 -2.54
#